data_AF-A0A2S4KZJ3-F1
#
_entry.id   AF-A0A2S4KZJ3-F1
#
_cell.length_a   1.000
_cell.length_b   1.000
_cell.length_c   1.000
_cell.angle_alpha   90.00
_cell.angle_beta   90.00
_cell.angle_gamma   90.00
#
_symmetry.space_group_name_H-M   'P 1'
#
loop_
_entity.id
_entity.type
_entity.pdbx_description
1 polymer ?
#
loop_
_entity_poly.entity_id
_entity_poly.type
_entity_poly.pdbx_seq_one_letter_code
_entity_poly.pdbx_strand_id
1 'polypeptide(L)'
;MPHRVANFLRSSSGSISHITKKATGSSSSSSSGGGSGSGSGSSSRNHSASTSPYASDSDDHPHAHAQAVKMPGHRRLSLPFGRSNGTVRLDWRVESPPLVFYGTPEESTGALLSGQMFLDVAGGAVDVDSFVATLTLRVTHKRPYQGHCADCQTQDTELRSWRLLAHPATLFAGRHPFPFSALLEGHLPASMDSPVLSMAYEFRAEAMVVRNAGPAAASLLKLHVDLPLVVKRSLPEPLYPHNSVRVFPPTNVKACAYYGSVIHPTGNNTLTLKLDGLVTPNPRARTLDLWRLKKVTWRLEETIKAIAPACARHALSAMTVMTEEGVAARKGAYRSETRVIGEHVMEDGWKSDYSGNDGTVDMEFDYTALNPPARPMASSSAAKYACDTKTQDGTEVTHTLLLELVVSKERAPEGKPQLATQTGTGRLLRMRFAVALTEFSGLGVSWDNEAPPVYQDVPPSPPGYPCDAGQREPPIDYSELDALEAQRATPPARLSDAELSE
;
A
#
# COMPACT_ATOMS: atom_id res chain seq x y z
N MET A 1 -24.33 -4.54 32.94
CA MET A 1 -25.33 -5.23 32.09
C MET A 1 -25.70 -4.33 30.92
N PRO A 2 -25.87 -4.84 29.70
CA PRO A 2 -25.00 -5.79 29.01
C PRO A 2 -24.53 -5.25 27.64
N HIS A 3 -23.40 -5.80 27.19
CA HIS A 3 -22.83 -5.65 25.86
C HIS A 3 -23.76 -6.23 24.80
N ARG A 4 -23.95 -5.52 23.68
CA ARG A 4 -24.58 -6.05 22.47
C ARG A 4 -23.48 -6.44 21.48
N VAL A 5 -23.22 -7.74 21.40
CA VAL A 5 -22.51 -8.37 20.29
C VAL A 5 -23.57 -8.78 19.27
N ALA A 6 -23.52 -8.22 18.07
CA ALA A 6 -24.37 -8.64 16.96
C ALA A 6 -23.68 -9.81 16.24
N ASN A 7 -24.20 -11.01 16.47
CA ASN A 7 -23.93 -12.20 15.67
C ASN A 7 -24.52 -12.03 14.27
N PHE A 8 -23.71 -12.19 13.23
CA PHE A 8 -24.20 -12.56 11.89
C PHE A 8 -23.76 -13.98 11.58
N LEU A 9 -24.64 -14.93 11.92
CA LEU A 9 -24.56 -16.30 11.41
C LEU A 9 -25.17 -16.36 10.01
N ARG A 10 -24.35 -16.93 9.12
CA ARG A 10 -24.66 -17.69 7.91
C ARG A 10 -26.09 -18.20 7.82
N SER A 11 -26.74 -17.90 6.70
CA SER A 11 -27.96 -18.59 6.27
C SER A 11 -27.63 -19.67 5.24
N SER A 12 -28.21 -20.82 5.51
CA SER A 12 -28.22 -22.12 4.83
C SER A 12 -28.53 -22.10 3.34
N SER A 13 -27.76 -22.86 2.57
CA SER A 13 -28.14 -23.36 1.24
C SER A 13 -29.03 -24.61 1.39
N GLY A 14 -30.31 -24.46 1.07
CA GLY A 14 -31.27 -25.54 0.90
C GLY A 14 -31.24 -26.12 -0.52
N SER A 15 -31.31 -27.44 -0.59
CA SER A 15 -31.49 -28.28 -1.77
C SER A 15 -32.85 -28.05 -2.46
N ILE A 16 -32.90 -28.09 -3.80
CA ILE A 16 -33.91 -28.83 -4.59
C ILE A 16 -33.45 -28.94 -6.06
N SER A 17 -33.73 -30.12 -6.61
CA SER A 17 -33.29 -30.73 -7.86
C SER A 17 -34.14 -30.35 -9.10
N HIS A 18 -33.62 -30.76 -10.27
CA HIS A 18 -34.23 -30.87 -11.61
C HIS A 18 -34.03 -29.70 -12.58
N ILE A 19 -33.22 -29.93 -13.64
CA ILE A 19 -33.68 -30.09 -15.04
C ILE A 19 -32.46 -30.41 -15.94
N THR A 20 -32.52 -31.61 -16.49
CA THR A 20 -31.94 -32.18 -17.74
C THR A 20 -30.98 -31.33 -18.58
N LYS A 21 -29.72 -31.81 -18.76
CA LYS A 21 -28.88 -31.49 -19.93
C LYS A 21 -28.80 -32.68 -20.87
N LYS A 22 -29.26 -32.46 -22.09
CA LYS A 22 -29.19 -33.36 -23.24
C LYS A 22 -27.80 -33.25 -23.87
N ALA A 23 -27.15 -34.39 -24.07
CA ALA A 23 -25.86 -34.53 -24.73
C ALA A 23 -26.02 -34.67 -26.25
N THR A 24 -25.18 -33.96 -27.00
CA THR A 24 -24.80 -34.19 -28.41
C THR A 24 -23.40 -33.53 -28.53
N GLY A 25 -22.29 -34.17 -28.90
CA GLY A 25 -22.10 -35.36 -29.73
C GLY A 25 -21.73 -34.92 -31.15
N SER A 26 -20.43 -34.76 -31.45
CA SER A 26 -19.79 -34.90 -32.78
C SER A 26 -18.30 -34.51 -32.63
N SER A 27 -17.37 -35.46 -32.59
CA SER A 27 -16.81 -36.26 -33.70
C SER A 27 -15.85 -35.48 -34.59
N SER A 28 -14.57 -35.81 -34.40
CA SER A 28 -13.45 -35.64 -35.31
C SER A 28 -13.73 -36.13 -36.72
N SER A 29 -13.18 -35.44 -37.72
CA SER A 29 -12.73 -36.05 -38.98
C SER A 29 -11.42 -35.42 -39.44
N SER A 30 -10.52 -36.28 -39.88
CA SER A 30 -9.19 -36.01 -40.38
C SER A 30 -9.12 -36.30 -41.88
N SER A 31 -8.10 -35.71 -42.53
CA SER A 31 -7.50 -36.06 -43.84
C SER A 31 -8.31 -35.65 -45.10
N SER A 32 -7.75 -35.24 -46.24
CA SER A 32 -6.37 -35.19 -46.76
C SER A 32 -6.32 -34.39 -48.09
N GLY A 33 -5.11 -33.91 -48.46
CA GLY A 33 -4.66 -33.61 -49.84
C GLY A 33 -4.73 -32.14 -50.27
N GLY A 34 -3.70 -31.48 -50.81
CA GLY A 34 -2.33 -31.85 -51.17
C GLY A 34 -1.73 -30.81 -52.16
N GLY A 35 -0.43 -30.50 -52.00
CA GLY A 35 0.50 -29.89 -52.99
C GLY A 35 0.45 -28.36 -53.19
N SER A 36 1.55 -27.60 -53.39
CA SER A 36 2.99 -27.89 -53.45
C SER A 36 3.81 -26.60 -53.70
N GLY A 37 5.04 -26.53 -53.15
CA GLY A 37 6.23 -25.79 -53.64
C GLY A 37 6.50 -24.40 -53.01
N SER A 38 7.72 -23.98 -52.65
CA SER A 38 9.06 -24.59 -52.63
C SER A 38 10.14 -23.61 -52.10
N GLY A 39 11.17 -24.13 -51.40
CA GLY A 39 12.54 -23.58 -51.22
C GLY A 39 12.77 -22.60 -50.05
N SER A 40 13.83 -22.62 -49.24
CA SER A 40 15.11 -23.37 -49.13
C SER A 40 15.76 -22.82 -47.83
N GLY A 41 16.25 -23.59 -46.86
CA GLY A 41 17.53 -24.32 -46.83
C GLY A 41 17.94 -24.44 -45.34
N SER A 42 18.10 -25.66 -44.83
CA SER A 42 19.38 -26.29 -44.42
C SER A 42 19.99 -25.73 -43.13
N SER A 43 20.36 -26.50 -42.09
CA SER A 43 20.33 -27.95 -41.84
C SER A 43 21.04 -28.20 -40.50
N SER A 44 20.40 -28.99 -39.61
CA SER A 44 20.93 -30.09 -38.77
C SER A 44 22.17 -29.86 -37.88
N ARG A 45 22.30 -30.40 -36.65
CA ARG A 45 22.18 -31.81 -36.19
C ARG A 45 21.99 -31.79 -34.65
N ASN A 46 20.95 -32.40 -34.06
CA ASN A 46 20.75 -33.84 -33.75
C ASN A 46 21.65 -34.31 -32.57
N HIS A 47 21.26 -35.14 -31.59
CA HIS A 47 20.24 -36.20 -31.44
C HIS A 47 20.13 -36.52 -29.91
N SER A 48 18.95 -36.52 -29.28
CA SER A 48 17.97 -37.61 -29.03
C SER A 48 18.35 -38.69 -27.99
N ALA A 49 17.48 -38.90 -26.99
CA ALA A 49 16.86 -40.20 -26.65
C ALA A 49 15.84 -40.07 -25.49
N SER A 50 14.78 -40.85 -25.59
CA SER A 50 13.58 -40.97 -24.75
C SER A 50 13.63 -42.21 -23.86
N THR A 51 13.04 -42.21 -22.66
CA THR A 51 12.26 -43.36 -22.09
C THR A 51 11.57 -43.08 -20.74
N SER A 52 10.29 -43.47 -20.69
CA SER A 52 9.51 -44.11 -19.61
C SER A 52 9.16 -43.39 -18.27
N PRO A 53 7.91 -43.58 -17.75
CA PRO A 53 7.44 -43.13 -16.44
C PRO A 53 7.64 -44.19 -15.33
N TYR A 54 7.45 -43.78 -14.08
CA TYR A 54 7.64 -44.49 -12.79
C TYR A 54 9.05 -44.47 -12.17
N ALA A 55 9.27 -43.54 -11.24
CA ALA A 55 9.93 -43.80 -9.94
C ALA A 55 9.74 -42.59 -9.02
N SER A 56 9.45 -42.90 -7.75
CA SER A 56 9.23 -41.98 -6.65
C SER A 56 10.57 -41.57 -6.01
N ASP A 57 10.60 -40.35 -5.49
CA ASP A 57 11.27 -39.90 -4.26
C ASP A 57 12.77 -40.23 -4.03
N SER A 58 13.62 -39.20 -4.06
CA SER A 58 14.89 -39.07 -3.30
C SER A 58 15.52 -37.69 -3.55
N ASP A 59 15.90 -37.01 -2.48
CA ASP A 59 16.66 -35.76 -2.43
C ASP A 59 17.97 -35.78 -3.24
N ASP A 60 18.27 -34.68 -3.94
CA ASP A 60 19.54 -33.95 -3.77
C ASP A 60 19.55 -32.58 -4.48
N HIS A 61 20.13 -31.58 -3.81
CA HIS A 61 20.26 -30.20 -4.27
C HIS A 61 21.23 -30.06 -5.45
N PRO A 62 21.00 -29.09 -6.36
CA PRO A 62 22.03 -28.06 -6.49
C PRO A 62 21.51 -26.63 -6.76
N HIS A 63 22.33 -25.71 -6.28
CA HIS A 63 22.32 -24.26 -6.41
C HIS A 63 22.02 -23.71 -7.82
N ALA A 64 21.14 -22.70 -7.91
CA ALA A 64 21.37 -21.51 -8.74
C ALA A 64 20.41 -20.34 -8.40
N HIS A 65 21.02 -19.23 -7.96
CA HIS A 65 20.68 -17.84 -8.29
C HIS A 65 19.28 -17.28 -7.95
N ALA A 66 19.07 -16.99 -6.66
CA ALA A 66 18.28 -15.82 -6.27
C ALA A 66 19.19 -14.57 -6.24
N GLN A 67 18.94 -13.63 -7.16
CA GLN A 67 19.53 -12.29 -7.09
C GLN A 67 18.98 -11.56 -5.86
N ALA A 68 19.78 -11.55 -4.79
CA ALA A 68 19.54 -10.71 -3.64
C ALA A 68 19.68 -9.22 -4.03
N VAL A 69 18.58 -8.49 -3.94
CA VAL A 69 18.55 -7.03 -3.99
C VAL A 69 19.37 -6.50 -2.82
N LYS A 70 20.61 -6.07 -3.11
CA LYS A 70 21.49 -5.38 -2.16
C LYS A 70 20.89 -4.01 -1.85
N MET A 71 20.29 -3.90 -0.66
CA MET A 71 20.05 -2.61 -0.02
C MET A 71 21.40 -1.90 0.16
N PRO A 72 21.59 -0.65 -0.31
CA PRO A 72 22.82 0.08 -0.06
C PRO A 72 22.86 0.49 1.42
N GLY A 73 23.66 -0.24 2.19
CA GLY A 73 24.02 0.17 3.54
C GLY A 73 24.71 1.52 3.50
N HIS A 74 24.03 2.57 3.97
CA HIS A 74 24.64 3.86 4.24
C HIS A 74 25.72 3.68 5.31
N ARG A 75 26.96 3.40 4.89
CA ARG A 75 28.15 3.68 5.68
C ARG A 75 28.23 5.19 5.83
N ARG A 76 27.65 5.73 6.89
CA ARG A 76 27.98 7.08 7.38
C ARG A 76 29.46 7.08 7.69
N LEU A 77 30.24 7.75 6.84
CA LEU A 77 31.56 8.25 7.20
C LEU A 77 31.35 9.27 8.31
N SER A 78 31.44 8.83 9.57
CA SER A 78 31.52 9.72 10.72
C SER A 78 32.88 10.39 10.70
N LEU A 79 32.94 11.62 10.19
CA LEU A 79 34.05 12.53 10.43
C LEU A 79 34.13 12.80 11.94
N PRO A 80 35.28 12.61 12.60
CA PRO A 80 35.41 12.79 14.05
C PRO A 80 35.65 14.27 14.34
N PHE A 81 34.62 15.10 14.17
CA PHE A 81 34.66 16.48 14.65
C PHE A 81 33.69 16.63 15.83
N GLY A 82 34.28 16.80 17.01
CA GLY A 82 33.58 17.05 18.27
C GLY A 82 33.65 15.87 19.24
N ARG A 83 34.80 15.69 19.91
CA ARG A 83 34.83 14.94 21.17
C ARG A 83 33.98 15.70 22.20
N SER A 84 32.70 15.38 22.30
CA SER A 84 31.97 15.63 23.53
C SER A 84 32.56 14.68 24.58
N ASN A 85 33.28 15.22 25.57
CA ASN A 85 33.55 14.52 26.83
C ASN A 85 32.23 14.34 27.60
N GLY A 86 31.28 13.63 27.00
CA GLY A 86 29.98 13.32 27.59
C GLY A 86 30.08 12.01 28.33
N THR A 87 29.96 12.06 29.65
CA THR A 87 29.81 10.88 30.51
C THR A 87 28.51 10.13 30.27
N VAL A 88 27.53 10.74 29.57
CA VAL A 88 26.19 10.19 29.33
C VAL A 88 25.72 10.49 27.90
N ARG A 89 25.09 9.51 27.23
CA ARG A 89 24.48 9.60 25.89
C ARG A 89 23.08 8.98 25.86
N LEU A 90 22.20 9.54 25.04
CA LEU A 90 20.88 8.96 24.71
C LEU A 90 20.94 8.19 23.38
N ASP A 91 20.29 7.04 23.35
CA ASP A 91 20.08 6.20 22.17
C ASP A 91 18.66 5.60 22.22
N TRP A 92 18.17 5.05 21.11
CA TRP A 92 16.82 4.49 21.03
C TRP A 92 16.73 3.35 20.01
N ARG A 93 15.73 2.50 20.16
CA ARG A 93 15.40 1.42 19.23
C ARG A 93 13.88 1.24 19.17
N VAL A 94 13.30 1.30 17.97
CA VAL A 94 11.91 0.89 17.74
C VAL A 94 11.89 -0.60 17.40
N GLU A 95 10.95 -1.29 18.01
CA GLU A 95 10.73 -2.74 17.89
C GLU A 95 9.39 -3.06 17.20
N SER A 96 8.49 -2.08 17.11
CA SER A 96 7.20 -2.24 16.43
C SER A 96 7.34 -2.25 14.89
N PRO A 97 6.36 -2.84 14.18
CA PRO A 97 6.23 -2.70 12.73
C PRO A 97 6.12 -1.23 12.27
N PRO A 98 6.22 -0.97 10.95
CA PRO A 98 5.94 0.35 10.39
C PRO A 98 4.56 0.86 10.83
N LEU A 99 4.48 2.16 11.15
CA LEU A 99 3.25 2.78 11.64
C LEU A 99 2.28 3.00 10.48
N VAL A 100 1.37 2.06 10.26
CA VAL A 100 0.37 2.10 9.20
C VAL A 100 -1.03 1.98 9.79
N PHE A 101 -1.89 2.95 9.49
CA PHE A 101 -3.33 2.85 9.74
C PHE A 101 -3.99 2.11 8.58
N TYR A 102 -4.56 0.95 8.87
CA TYR A 102 -5.34 0.18 7.90
C TYR A 102 -6.79 0.62 7.92
N GLY A 103 -7.36 0.93 6.76
CA GLY A 103 -8.76 1.37 6.62
C GLY A 103 -8.98 2.87 6.76
N THR A 104 -10.25 3.25 6.73
CA THR A 104 -10.71 4.63 6.95
C THR A 104 -10.42 5.10 8.38
N PRO A 105 -10.45 6.42 8.68
CA PRO A 105 -10.28 6.93 10.04
C PRO A 105 -11.24 6.32 11.07
N GLU A 106 -12.44 5.93 10.64
CA GLU A 106 -13.48 5.34 11.49
C GLU A 106 -13.30 3.83 11.69
N GLU A 107 -12.75 3.12 10.71
CA GLU A 107 -12.57 1.66 10.74
C GLU A 107 -11.22 1.23 11.33
N SER A 108 -10.21 2.11 11.29
CA SER A 108 -8.86 1.76 11.67
C SER A 108 -8.72 1.55 13.19
N THR A 109 -8.09 0.45 13.58
CA THR A 109 -7.75 0.15 14.98
C THR A 109 -6.49 0.86 15.47
N GLY A 110 -5.81 1.60 14.59
CA GLY A 110 -4.58 2.34 14.91
C GLY A 110 -3.29 1.60 14.58
N ALA A 111 -2.18 2.10 15.12
CA ALA A 111 -0.84 1.55 14.92
C ALA A 111 -0.05 1.56 16.23
N LEU A 112 0.54 0.42 16.59
CA LEU A 112 1.33 0.30 17.81
C LEU A 112 2.74 0.85 17.59
N LEU A 113 3.14 1.81 18.40
CA LEU A 113 4.53 2.23 18.57
C LEU A 113 5.10 1.55 19.81
N SER A 114 6.16 0.76 19.65
CA SER A 114 6.86 0.12 20.77
C SER A 114 8.37 0.17 20.56
N GLY A 115 9.12 0.38 21.65
CA GLY A 115 10.57 0.43 21.59
C GLY A 115 11.22 0.62 22.95
N GLN A 116 12.52 0.85 22.92
CA GLN A 116 13.35 1.07 24.08
C GLN A 116 14.22 2.31 23.89
N MET A 117 14.24 3.16 24.90
CA MET A 117 15.23 4.22 25.06
C MET A 117 16.43 3.67 25.83
N PHE A 118 17.62 4.15 25.51
CA PHE A 118 18.84 3.76 26.19
C PHE A 118 19.58 4.99 26.69
N LEU A 119 19.99 4.93 27.96
CA LEU A 119 20.90 5.89 28.55
C LEU A 119 22.26 5.20 28.75
N ASP A 120 23.23 5.58 27.94
CA ASP A 120 24.59 5.05 27.99
C ASP A 120 25.46 5.91 28.90
N VAL A 121 25.98 5.34 29.98
CA VAL A 121 26.90 6.00 30.91
C VAL A 121 28.31 5.45 30.69
N ALA A 122 29.21 6.30 30.18
CA ALA A 122 30.55 5.90 29.73
C ALA A 122 31.56 5.69 30.88
N GLY A 123 31.32 6.24 32.07
CA GLY A 123 32.19 6.05 33.23
C GLY A 123 31.70 6.78 34.48
N GLY A 124 31.93 6.16 35.65
CA GLY A 124 31.50 6.68 36.95
C GLY A 124 30.01 6.45 37.25
N ALA A 125 29.58 7.01 38.38
CA ALA A 125 28.17 7.11 38.75
C ALA A 125 27.66 8.51 38.39
N VAL A 126 26.47 8.59 37.81
CA VAL A 126 25.87 9.85 37.38
C VAL A 126 24.46 9.97 37.95
N ASP A 127 24.19 11.10 38.60
CA ASP A 127 22.87 11.39 39.14
C ASP A 127 21.96 11.92 38.03
N VAL A 128 20.88 11.20 37.75
CA VAL A 128 19.85 11.59 36.80
C VAL A 128 18.64 12.07 37.58
N ASP A 129 18.28 13.33 37.37
CA ASP A 129 17.14 13.97 38.03
C ASP A 129 15.82 13.52 37.41
N SER A 130 15.73 13.56 36.08
CA SER A 130 14.53 13.14 35.36
C SER A 130 14.86 12.59 33.98
N PHE A 131 14.03 11.65 33.51
CA PHE A 131 14.05 11.17 32.13
C PHE A 131 12.62 11.04 31.64
N VAL A 132 12.24 11.89 30.68
CA VAL A 132 10.87 12.00 30.17
C VAL A 132 10.90 11.84 28.65
N ALA A 133 9.92 11.15 28.10
CA ALA A 133 9.67 11.13 26.67
C ALA A 133 8.25 11.62 26.36
N THR A 134 8.09 12.23 25.19
CA THR A 134 6.84 12.81 24.71
C THR A 134 6.69 12.52 23.23
N LEU A 135 5.50 12.06 22.85
CA LEU A 135 5.10 11.88 21.46
C LEU A 135 4.10 12.97 21.10
N THR A 136 4.41 13.69 20.03
CA THR A 136 3.64 14.85 19.58
C THR A 136 3.30 14.73 18.10
N LEU A 137 2.08 15.14 17.75
CA LEU A 137 1.68 15.43 16.38
C LEU A 137 1.82 16.93 16.14
N ARG A 138 2.76 17.30 15.26
CA ARG A 138 3.00 18.69 14.86
C ARG A 138 2.31 18.97 13.53
N VAL A 139 1.37 19.91 13.55
CA VAL A 139 0.73 20.47 12.35
C VAL A 139 1.32 21.85 12.07
N THR A 140 2.00 21.99 10.93
CA THR A 140 2.59 23.26 10.50
C THR A 140 1.82 23.82 9.32
N HIS A 141 1.12 24.93 9.51
CA HIS A 141 0.44 25.68 8.46
C HIS A 141 1.44 26.53 7.68
N LYS A 142 1.67 26.19 6.42
CA LYS A 142 2.54 26.99 5.52
C LYS A 142 1.91 28.32 5.14
N ARG A 143 0.58 28.39 5.17
CA ARG A 143 -0.21 29.62 5.05
C ARG A 143 -1.02 29.86 6.33
N PRO A 144 -0.38 30.33 7.43
CA PRO A 144 -1.04 30.52 8.71
C PRO A 144 -2.17 31.56 8.63
N TYR A 145 -2.96 31.66 9.70
CA TYR A 145 -4.00 32.70 9.81
C TYR A 145 -3.38 34.10 9.73
N GLN A 146 -2.41 34.38 10.62
CA GLN A 146 -1.61 35.61 10.61
C GLN A 146 -0.18 35.29 10.21
N GLY A 147 0.34 35.98 9.19
CA GLY A 147 1.75 35.89 8.79
C GLY A 147 2.68 36.31 9.94
N HIS A 148 3.79 35.61 10.11
CA HIS A 148 4.81 35.87 11.14
C HIS A 148 4.39 35.61 12.60
N CYS A 149 3.34 34.82 12.84
CA CYS A 149 2.99 34.36 14.18
C CYS A 149 3.28 32.86 14.32
N ALA A 150 4.22 32.50 15.20
CA ALA A 150 4.59 31.09 15.46
C ALA A 150 3.37 30.28 15.95
N ASP A 151 2.58 30.82 16.87
CA ASP A 151 1.39 30.15 17.41
C ASP A 151 0.28 29.91 16.38
N CYS A 152 0.23 30.70 15.30
CA CYS A 152 -0.67 30.46 14.16
C CYS A 152 -0.06 29.52 13.13
N GLN A 153 1.27 29.36 13.13
CA GLN A 153 2.00 28.56 12.18
C GLN A 153 2.10 27.11 12.63
N THR A 154 2.40 26.86 13.90
CA THR A 154 2.62 25.50 14.44
C THR A 154 1.62 25.19 15.53
N GLN A 155 1.01 24.00 15.43
CA GLN A 155 0.16 23.42 16.46
C GLN A 155 0.72 22.06 16.84
N ASP A 156 1.06 21.91 18.11
CA ASP A 156 1.58 20.66 18.65
C ASP A 156 0.50 20.02 19.54
N THR A 157 0.10 18.80 19.19
CA THR A 157 -0.84 17.99 19.97
C THR A 157 -0.07 16.87 20.65
N GLU A 158 0.00 16.88 21.97
CA GLU A 158 0.60 15.78 22.74
C GLU A 158 -0.29 14.54 22.67
N LEU A 159 0.25 13.45 22.13
CA LEU A 159 -0.45 12.17 22.02
C LEU A 159 -0.17 11.29 23.24
N ARG A 160 1.08 11.29 23.71
CA ARG A 160 1.50 10.50 24.87
C ARG A 160 2.75 11.08 25.52
N SER A 161 2.82 10.99 26.85
CA SER A 161 4.05 11.23 27.62
C SER A 161 4.39 10.05 28.52
N TRP A 162 5.69 9.82 28.71
CA TRP A 162 6.26 8.79 29.57
C TRP A 162 7.27 9.40 30.53
N ARG A 163 7.13 9.08 31.81
CA ARG A 163 8.20 9.29 32.80
C ARG A 163 9.05 8.03 32.84
N LEU A 164 10.08 7.99 32.00
CA LEU A 164 10.96 6.83 31.85
C LEU A 164 11.74 6.57 33.15
N LEU A 165 12.10 7.63 33.86
CA LEU A 165 12.63 7.54 35.22
C LEU A 165 11.56 8.00 36.22
N ALA A 166 11.18 7.13 37.15
CA ALA A 166 10.11 7.41 38.12
C ALA A 166 10.55 8.42 39.20
N HIS A 167 11.79 8.31 39.66
CA HIS A 167 12.40 9.17 40.69
C HIS A 167 13.87 9.42 40.35
N PRO A 168 14.44 10.55 40.78
CA PRO A 168 15.88 10.80 40.63
C PRO A 168 16.71 9.59 41.08
N ALA A 169 17.68 9.19 40.25
CA ALA A 169 18.45 7.98 40.48
C ALA A 169 19.91 8.15 40.04
N THR A 170 20.81 7.55 40.80
CA THR A 170 22.21 7.43 40.44
C THR A 170 22.41 6.22 39.54
N LEU A 171 22.85 6.44 38.31
CA LEU A 171 23.12 5.40 37.33
C LEU A 171 24.62 5.15 37.21
N PHE A 172 25.02 3.89 37.31
CA PHE A 172 26.41 3.47 37.13
C PHE A 172 26.76 3.32 35.65
N ALA A 173 28.06 3.24 35.36
CA ALA A 173 28.56 2.95 34.03
C ALA A 173 27.86 1.71 33.42
N GLY A 174 27.36 1.87 32.18
CA GLY A 174 26.56 0.85 31.52
C GLY A 174 25.45 1.44 30.64
N ARG A 175 24.73 0.55 29.96
CA ARG A 175 23.58 0.87 29.10
C ARG A 175 22.30 0.55 29.84
N HIS A 176 21.50 1.57 30.13
CA HIS A 176 20.26 1.44 30.88
C HIS A 176 19.05 1.51 29.95
N PRO A 177 18.27 0.42 29.78
CA PRO A 177 17.09 0.40 28.93
C PRO A 177 15.85 0.94 29.64
N PHE A 178 15.05 1.70 28.91
CA PHE A 178 13.77 2.25 29.36
C PHE A 178 12.70 2.00 28.28
N PRO A 179 11.78 1.04 28.48
CA PRO A 179 10.79 0.70 27.48
C PRO A 179 9.73 1.80 27.35
N PHE A 180 9.20 1.96 26.13
CA PHE A 180 8.04 2.79 25.86
C PHE A 180 7.10 2.10 24.88
N SER A 181 5.80 2.36 25.04
CA SER A 181 4.78 1.94 24.09
C SER A 181 3.61 2.91 24.07
N ALA A 182 3.00 3.07 22.90
CA ALA A 182 1.75 3.80 22.68
C ALA A 182 1.00 3.21 21.50
N LEU A 183 -0.33 3.16 21.63
CA LEU A 183 -1.21 2.95 20.49
C LEU A 183 -1.53 4.31 19.87
N LEU A 184 -1.19 4.50 18.60
CA LEU A 184 -1.67 5.64 17.83
C LEU A 184 -3.08 5.34 17.35
N GLU A 185 -4.04 6.14 17.79
CA GLU A 185 -5.45 5.94 17.47
C GLU A 185 -5.73 6.04 15.96
N GLY A 186 -6.61 5.19 15.46
CA GLY A 186 -6.89 5.06 14.03
C GLY A 186 -7.55 6.28 13.37
N HIS A 187 -8.11 7.21 14.14
CA HIS A 187 -8.67 8.46 13.63
C HIS A 187 -7.61 9.54 13.34
N LEU A 188 -6.37 9.32 13.78
CA LEU A 188 -5.29 10.29 13.59
C LEU A 188 -4.89 10.37 12.09
N PRO A 189 -4.44 11.55 11.62
CA PRO A 189 -4.02 11.71 10.23
C PRO A 189 -2.76 10.91 9.89
N ALA A 190 -2.55 10.63 8.60
CA ALA A 190 -1.23 10.18 8.15
C ALA A 190 -0.24 11.36 8.13
N SER A 191 1.05 11.05 8.17
CA SER A 191 2.10 12.03 7.92
C SER A 191 2.02 12.53 6.48
N MET A 192 2.07 13.84 6.28
CA MET A 192 2.04 14.44 4.95
C MET A 192 2.73 15.80 4.92
N ASP A 193 3.23 16.17 3.74
CA ASP A 193 3.78 17.48 3.48
C ASP A 193 3.15 18.08 2.20
N SER A 194 2.18 18.98 2.40
CA SER A 194 1.42 19.61 1.31
C SER A 194 1.81 21.08 1.14
N PRO A 195 1.44 21.77 0.05
CA PRO A 195 1.64 23.21 -0.09
C PRO A 195 0.93 24.08 0.96
N VAL A 196 -0.15 23.57 1.57
CA VAL A 196 -0.97 24.31 2.54
C VAL A 196 -0.51 24.07 3.97
N LEU A 197 -0.21 22.81 4.33
CA LEU A 197 0.22 22.39 5.65
C LEU A 197 1.07 21.12 5.64
N SER A 198 1.79 20.87 6.73
CA SER A 198 2.54 19.63 6.99
C SER A 198 2.06 19.02 8.30
N MET A 199 1.97 17.69 8.35
CA MET A 199 1.67 16.91 9.55
C MET A 199 2.82 15.92 9.79
N ALA A 200 3.48 16.05 10.93
CA ALA A 200 4.63 15.24 11.30
C ALA A 200 4.50 14.71 12.73
N TYR A 201 4.89 13.47 12.95
CA TYR A 201 4.94 12.87 14.27
C TYR A 201 6.37 12.94 14.79
N GLU A 202 6.54 13.48 15.99
CA GLU A 202 7.84 13.64 16.63
C GLU A 202 7.83 13.00 18.01
N PHE A 203 8.75 12.06 18.22
CA PHE A 203 9.06 11.50 19.53
C PHE A 203 10.28 12.21 20.09
N ARG A 204 10.12 12.90 21.20
CA ARG A 204 11.17 13.66 21.88
C ARG A 204 11.42 13.08 23.26
N ALA A 205 12.67 12.76 23.55
CA ALA A 205 13.08 12.31 24.88
C ALA A 205 14.11 13.28 25.47
N GLU A 206 13.93 13.63 26.74
CA GLU A 206 14.75 14.59 27.47
C GLU A 206 15.19 13.98 28.81
N ALA A 207 16.50 13.99 29.08
CA ALA A 207 17.08 13.60 30.35
C ALA A 207 17.80 14.77 31.01
N MET A 208 17.56 14.98 32.30
CA MET A 208 18.22 15.98 33.13
C MET A 208 19.23 15.28 34.02
N VAL A 209 20.51 15.59 33.83
CA VAL A 209 21.63 14.93 34.51
C VAL A 209 22.33 15.95 35.41
N VAL A 210 22.53 15.62 36.68
CA VAL A 210 23.29 16.47 37.61
C VAL A 210 24.78 16.23 37.38
N ARG A 211 25.52 17.30 37.07
CA ARG A 211 26.99 17.29 37.03
C ARG A 211 27.52 17.88 38.34
N ASN A 212 28.19 17.06 39.13
CA ASN A 212 28.96 17.53 40.27
C ASN A 212 30.28 18.15 39.77
N ALA A 213 30.27 19.45 39.56
CA ALA A 213 31.45 20.25 39.22
C ALA A 213 32.03 20.90 40.49
N GLY A 214 32.56 20.09 41.40
CA GLY A 214 33.25 20.60 42.60
C GLY A 214 32.37 21.40 43.60
N PRO A 215 32.98 22.10 44.57
CA PRO A 215 32.29 22.64 45.75
C PRO A 215 31.33 23.83 45.48
N ALA A 216 31.25 24.33 44.25
CA ALA A 216 30.51 25.54 43.92
C ALA A 216 29.61 25.30 42.70
N ALA A 217 28.34 24.98 43.00
CA ALA A 217 27.20 24.77 42.10
C ALA A 217 27.15 23.44 41.32
N ALA A 218 26.19 22.59 41.69
CA ALA A 218 25.71 21.49 40.86
C ALA A 218 25.09 22.06 39.57
N SER A 219 25.62 21.68 38.42
CA SER A 219 25.11 22.12 37.12
C SER A 219 24.21 21.02 36.53
N LEU A 220 23.02 21.38 36.06
CA LEU A 220 22.15 20.46 35.32
C LEU A 220 22.55 20.42 33.84
N LEU A 221 22.79 19.22 33.33
CA LEU A 221 22.98 18.94 31.91
C LEU A 221 21.66 18.42 31.34
N LYS A 222 21.09 19.15 30.39
CA LYS A 222 19.95 18.70 29.60
C LYS A 222 20.44 17.93 28.37
N LEU A 223 20.08 16.65 28.29
CA LEU A 223 20.25 15.81 27.10
C LEU A 223 18.88 15.68 26.43
N HIS A 224 18.83 15.76 25.10
CA HIS A 224 17.61 15.48 24.36
C HIS A 224 17.91 14.74 23.06
N VAL A 225 16.91 14.01 22.58
CA VAL A 225 16.90 13.38 21.27
C VAL A 225 15.50 13.48 20.68
N ASP A 226 15.45 13.88 19.40
CA ASP A 226 14.22 14.00 18.63
C ASP A 226 14.22 12.95 17.51
N LEU A 227 13.12 12.23 17.39
CA LEU A 227 12.91 11.17 16.42
C LEU A 227 11.68 11.49 15.56
N PRO A 228 11.86 11.78 14.26
CA PRO A 228 10.73 11.85 13.35
C PRO A 228 10.15 10.45 13.10
N LEU A 229 8.83 10.33 13.23
CA LEU A 229 8.08 9.11 12.95
C LEU A 229 7.24 9.34 11.69
N VAL A 230 7.28 8.38 10.76
CA VAL A 230 6.46 8.41 9.55
C VAL A 230 5.27 7.49 9.75
N VAL A 231 4.09 8.09 9.85
CA VAL A 231 2.81 7.40 9.95
C VAL A 231 2.14 7.40 8.59
N LYS A 232 1.70 6.23 8.13
CA LYS A 232 1.04 6.06 6.83
C LYS A 232 -0.40 5.60 7.03
N ARG A 233 -1.21 5.73 5.97
CA ARG A 233 -2.54 5.12 5.91
C ARG A 233 -2.69 4.36 4.61
N SER A 234 -3.20 3.14 4.72
CA SER A 234 -3.53 2.27 3.58
C SER A 234 -5.02 1.98 3.60
N LEU A 235 -5.70 2.27 2.50
CA LEU A 235 -7.08 1.86 2.27
C LEU A 235 -7.11 0.48 1.62
N PRO A 236 -8.12 -0.36 1.94
CA PRO A 236 -8.30 -1.65 1.29
C PRO A 236 -8.67 -1.44 -0.18
N GLU A 237 -8.13 -2.27 -1.06
CA GLU A 237 -8.52 -2.28 -2.46
C GLU A 237 -9.93 -2.87 -2.60
N PRO A 238 -10.84 -2.21 -3.33
CA PRO A 238 -12.18 -2.76 -3.58
C PRO A 238 -12.09 -4.09 -4.35
N LEU A 239 -12.98 -5.02 -4.01
CA LEU A 239 -13.03 -6.33 -4.68
C LEU A 239 -13.32 -6.26 -6.19
N TYR A 240 -14.04 -5.21 -6.61
CA TYR A 240 -14.42 -5.00 -8.01
C TYR A 240 -14.04 -3.58 -8.46
N PRO A 241 -13.54 -3.42 -9.70
CA PRO A 241 -13.25 -2.11 -10.25
C PRO A 241 -14.54 -1.30 -10.43
N HIS A 242 -14.42 0.01 -10.27
CA HIS A 242 -15.53 0.93 -10.44
C HIS A 242 -15.85 1.09 -11.93
N ASN A 243 -17.13 1.12 -12.29
CA ASN A 243 -17.61 1.33 -13.65
C ASN A 243 -18.35 2.68 -13.73
N SER A 244 -17.87 3.57 -14.59
CA SER A 244 -18.48 4.87 -14.86
C SER A 244 -18.97 4.96 -16.30
N VAL A 245 -20.24 5.27 -16.50
CA VAL A 245 -20.85 5.43 -17.83
C VAL A 245 -21.31 6.87 -18.00
N ARG A 246 -20.91 7.52 -19.10
CA ARG A 246 -21.31 8.88 -19.43
C ARG A 246 -21.73 9.00 -20.88
N VAL A 247 -22.87 9.66 -21.10
CA VAL A 247 -23.35 10.03 -22.44
C VAL A 247 -23.04 11.52 -22.67
N PHE A 248 -22.64 11.89 -23.88
CA PHE A 248 -22.27 13.26 -24.24
C PHE A 248 -23.25 13.93 -25.22
N PRO A 249 -24.41 14.43 -24.75
CA PRO A 249 -25.30 15.23 -25.59
C PRO A 249 -24.59 16.49 -26.14
N PRO A 250 -24.90 16.93 -27.37
CA PRO A 250 -25.90 16.40 -28.32
C PRO A 250 -25.37 15.26 -29.21
N THR A 251 -24.21 14.67 -28.91
CA THR A 251 -23.71 13.51 -29.66
C THR A 251 -24.30 12.22 -29.11
N ASN A 252 -24.26 11.17 -29.91
CA ASN A 252 -24.60 9.81 -29.46
C ASN A 252 -23.44 9.12 -28.75
N VAL A 253 -22.31 9.81 -28.55
CA VAL A 253 -21.11 9.22 -27.97
C VAL A 253 -21.37 8.86 -26.51
N LYS A 254 -21.13 7.58 -26.20
CA LYS A 254 -21.21 7.01 -24.86
C LYS A 254 -19.82 6.53 -24.46
N ALA A 255 -19.34 6.97 -23.30
CA ALA A 255 -18.08 6.52 -22.72
C ALA A 255 -18.35 5.61 -21.53
N CYS A 256 -17.68 4.47 -21.48
CA CYS A 256 -17.68 3.53 -20.35
C CYS A 256 -16.23 3.38 -19.86
N ALA A 257 -15.95 3.76 -18.62
CA ALA A 257 -14.62 3.68 -18.01
C ALA A 257 -14.62 2.69 -16.84
N TYR A 258 -13.62 1.81 -16.81
CA TYR A 258 -13.34 0.87 -15.73
C TYR A 258 -12.01 1.23 -15.08
N TYR A 259 -12.01 1.45 -13.77
CA TYR A 259 -10.82 1.86 -13.02
C TYR A 259 -10.90 1.43 -11.56
N GLY A 260 -9.74 1.28 -10.90
CA GLY A 260 -9.67 1.12 -9.45
C GLY A 260 -9.96 2.43 -8.73
N SER A 261 -10.88 2.46 -7.77
CA SER A 261 -11.19 3.69 -7.02
C SER A 261 -10.16 4.00 -5.94
N VAL A 262 -9.32 3.05 -5.56
CA VAL A 262 -8.18 3.22 -4.66
C VAL A 262 -6.91 3.06 -5.48
N ILE A 263 -6.04 4.05 -5.42
CA ILE A 263 -4.82 4.12 -6.24
C ILE A 263 -3.60 4.34 -5.36
N HIS A 264 -2.43 3.93 -5.87
CA HIS A 264 -1.16 4.09 -5.18
C HIS A 264 -0.25 5.10 -5.90
N PRO A 265 0.48 5.95 -5.15
CA PRO A 265 1.24 7.06 -5.71
C PRO A 265 2.42 6.63 -6.59
N THR A 266 3.10 5.55 -6.24
CA THR A 266 4.21 5.01 -7.04
C THR A 266 3.82 3.74 -7.80
N GLY A 267 2.53 3.38 -7.79
CA GLY A 267 1.99 2.26 -8.56
C GLY A 267 1.55 2.69 -9.95
N ASN A 268 1.51 1.73 -10.88
CA ASN A 268 0.81 1.91 -12.14
C ASN A 268 -0.67 1.58 -11.91
N ASN A 269 -1.54 2.57 -12.10
CA ASN A 269 -2.98 2.39 -11.98
C ASN A 269 -3.56 2.32 -13.40
N THR A 270 -4.36 1.30 -13.70
CA THR A 270 -4.90 1.09 -15.05
C THR A 270 -6.28 1.73 -15.18
N LEU A 271 -6.56 2.31 -16.34
CA LEU A 271 -7.91 2.71 -16.75
C LEU A 271 -8.23 2.11 -18.12
N THR A 272 -9.33 1.38 -18.20
CA THR A 272 -9.90 0.89 -19.46
C THR A 272 -11.06 1.78 -19.87
N LEU A 273 -11.02 2.33 -21.08
CA LEU A 273 -12.06 3.19 -21.63
C LEU A 273 -12.63 2.59 -22.92
N LYS A 274 -13.96 2.56 -23.01
CA LYS A 274 -14.71 2.19 -24.21
C LYS A 274 -15.59 3.35 -24.65
N LEU A 275 -15.55 3.70 -25.93
CA LEU A 275 -16.42 4.70 -26.56
C LEU A 275 -17.31 4.00 -27.58
N ASP A 276 -18.62 4.20 -27.47
CA ASP A 276 -19.65 3.74 -28.39
C ASP A 276 -20.39 4.95 -29.01
N GLY A 277 -21.22 4.72 -30.03
CA GLY A 277 -22.01 5.77 -30.66
C GLY A 277 -21.20 6.77 -31.49
N LEU A 278 -20.07 6.31 -32.02
CA LEU A 278 -19.15 7.11 -32.84
C LEU A 278 -19.61 7.24 -34.29
N VAL A 279 -20.49 6.37 -34.78
CA VAL A 279 -21.01 6.42 -36.15
C VAL A 279 -22.48 6.83 -36.12
N THR A 280 -22.84 7.78 -36.98
CA THR A 280 -24.23 8.20 -37.17
C THR A 280 -24.55 8.18 -38.66
N PRO A 281 -25.42 7.26 -39.13
CA PRO A 281 -25.81 7.22 -40.52
C PRO A 281 -26.72 8.39 -40.89
N ASN A 282 -26.47 9.01 -42.05
CA ASN A 282 -27.35 10.01 -42.63
C ASN A 282 -27.98 9.46 -43.92
N PRO A 283 -29.18 8.86 -43.84
CA PRO A 283 -29.82 8.19 -44.97
C PRO A 283 -30.20 9.14 -46.10
N ARG A 284 -30.40 10.44 -45.80
CA ARG A 284 -30.80 11.44 -46.82
C ARG A 284 -29.66 11.77 -47.78
N ALA A 285 -28.43 11.77 -47.28
CA ALA A 285 -27.24 12.11 -48.06
C ALA A 285 -26.42 10.88 -48.51
N ARG A 286 -26.82 9.66 -48.11
CA ARG A 286 -26.02 8.43 -48.26
C ARG A 286 -24.59 8.57 -47.73
N THR A 287 -24.47 9.29 -46.61
CA THR A 287 -23.19 9.53 -45.93
C THR A 287 -23.24 9.05 -44.48
N LEU A 288 -22.10 8.66 -43.96
CA LEU A 288 -21.87 8.36 -42.56
C LEU A 288 -21.13 9.54 -41.93
N ASP A 289 -21.65 10.05 -40.82
CA ASP A 289 -20.92 10.99 -39.97
C ASP A 289 -20.20 10.17 -38.88
N LEU A 290 -18.88 10.34 -38.76
CA LEU A 290 -18.03 9.59 -37.84
C LEU A 290 -17.37 10.54 -36.84
N TRP A 291 -17.33 10.15 -35.57
CA TRP A 291 -16.54 10.79 -34.53
C TRP A 291 -15.23 10.03 -34.38
N ARG A 292 -14.12 10.64 -34.82
CA ARG A 292 -12.79 10.06 -34.64
C ARG A 292 -12.12 10.64 -33.41
N LEU A 293 -11.62 9.77 -32.53
CA LEU A 293 -10.73 10.16 -31.45
C LEU A 293 -9.40 10.64 -32.02
N LYS A 294 -8.93 11.81 -31.58
CA LYS A 294 -7.68 12.44 -32.04
C LYS A 294 -6.66 12.59 -30.93
N LYS A 295 -7.12 12.84 -29.71
CA LYS A 295 -6.25 13.10 -28.56
C LYS A 295 -6.94 12.70 -27.27
N VAL A 296 -6.19 12.10 -26.37
CA VAL A 296 -6.60 11.82 -25.00
C VAL A 296 -5.62 12.50 -24.07
N THR A 297 -6.13 13.16 -23.03
CA THR A 297 -5.30 13.79 -22.01
C THR A 297 -5.88 13.42 -20.66
N TRP A 298 -5.06 12.86 -19.79
CA TRP A 298 -5.45 12.60 -18.41
C TRP A 298 -4.68 13.52 -17.46
N ARG A 299 -5.34 13.97 -16.40
CA ARG A 299 -4.76 14.75 -15.31
C ARG A 299 -5.22 14.19 -13.98
N LEU A 300 -4.28 13.93 -13.09
CA LEU A 300 -4.56 13.60 -11.70
C LEU A 300 -4.43 14.89 -10.87
N GLU A 301 -5.56 15.39 -10.41
CA GLU A 301 -5.66 16.61 -9.60
C GLU A 301 -5.74 16.24 -8.12
N GLU A 302 -4.87 16.84 -7.30
CA GLU A 302 -4.92 16.83 -5.84
C GLU A 302 -5.57 18.13 -5.38
N THR A 303 -6.62 18.04 -4.57
CA THR A 303 -7.27 19.18 -3.93
C THR A 303 -7.10 19.09 -2.43
N ILE A 304 -6.47 20.11 -1.86
CA ILE A 304 -6.27 20.27 -0.43
C ILE A 304 -7.20 21.40 0.04
N LYS A 305 -8.01 21.10 1.04
CA LYS A 305 -8.81 22.07 1.78
C LYS A 305 -8.39 22.00 3.24
N ALA A 306 -8.14 23.13 3.87
CA ALA A 306 -7.80 23.18 5.29
C ALA A 306 -8.24 24.49 5.92
N ILE A 307 -8.51 24.45 7.21
CA ILE A 307 -8.74 25.67 7.99
C ILE A 307 -7.44 25.99 8.73
N ALA A 308 -6.87 27.16 8.46
CA ALA A 308 -5.74 27.70 9.22
C ALA A 308 -6.29 28.37 10.50
N PRO A 309 -6.08 27.77 11.67
CA PRO A 309 -6.67 28.25 12.92
C PRO A 309 -6.00 29.53 13.40
N ALA A 310 -6.81 30.41 14.01
CA ALA A 310 -6.28 31.59 14.70
C ALA A 310 -5.84 31.20 16.12
N CYS A 311 -4.64 31.64 16.53
CA CYS A 311 -4.20 31.47 17.91
C CYS A 311 -5.04 32.33 18.86
N ALA A 312 -4.96 32.10 20.17
CA ALA A 312 -5.75 32.84 21.16
C ALA A 312 -5.66 34.38 21.00
N ARG A 313 -4.50 34.89 20.60
CA ARG A 313 -4.27 36.32 20.36
C ARG A 313 -5.01 36.86 19.12
N HIS A 314 -5.17 36.03 18.10
CA HIS A 314 -5.79 36.41 16.82
C HIS A 314 -7.23 35.92 16.68
N ALA A 315 -7.71 35.05 17.58
CA ALA A 315 -9.04 34.48 17.57
C ALA A 315 -10.16 35.54 17.74
N LEU A 316 -9.83 36.72 18.26
CA LEU A 316 -10.77 37.84 18.41
C LEU A 316 -11.15 38.47 17.07
N SER A 317 -10.22 38.49 16.12
CA SER A 317 -10.43 39.05 14.77
C SER A 317 -10.80 37.98 13.73
N ALA A 318 -10.77 36.71 14.13
CA ALA A 318 -10.98 35.58 13.25
C ALA A 318 -12.47 35.31 13.03
N MET A 319 -12.83 35.19 11.75
CA MET A 319 -14.16 34.76 11.37
C MET A 319 -14.33 33.27 11.64
N THR A 320 -15.53 32.88 12.07
CA THR A 320 -15.89 31.48 12.24
C THR A 320 -16.11 30.87 10.86
N VAL A 321 -15.31 29.85 10.53
CA VAL A 321 -15.48 29.04 9.33
C VAL A 321 -16.31 27.81 9.70
N MET A 322 -17.37 27.56 8.93
CA MET A 322 -18.16 26.33 9.04
C MET A 322 -17.61 25.30 8.07
N THR A 323 -17.37 24.08 8.54
CA THR A 323 -17.09 22.92 7.67
C THR A 323 -18.39 22.38 7.09
N GLU A 324 -18.30 21.73 5.93
CA GLU A 324 -19.44 21.19 5.15
C GLU A 324 -20.31 20.20 5.97
N GLU A 325 -19.79 19.67 7.08
CA GLU A 325 -20.46 18.69 7.94
C GLU A 325 -21.09 19.28 9.22
N GLY A 326 -21.03 20.59 9.44
CA GLY A 326 -21.75 21.24 10.56
C GLY A 326 -21.27 20.90 11.98
N VAL A 327 -20.23 20.08 12.14
CA VAL A 327 -19.78 19.57 13.46
C VAL A 327 -18.70 20.43 14.14
N ALA A 328 -17.98 21.31 13.42
CA ALA A 328 -16.98 22.18 14.06
C ALA A 328 -16.88 23.58 13.44
N ALA A 329 -17.44 24.56 14.15
CA ALA A 329 -17.23 25.99 13.91
C ALA A 329 -15.84 26.40 14.43
N ARG A 330 -14.82 26.43 13.54
CA ARG A 330 -13.47 26.88 13.93
C ARG A 330 -13.20 28.31 13.47
N LYS A 331 -12.65 29.12 14.38
CA LYS A 331 -12.21 30.47 14.05
C LYS A 331 -10.86 30.40 13.32
N GLY A 332 -10.84 30.87 12.08
CA GLY A 332 -9.65 30.76 11.24
C GLY A 332 -9.85 31.26 9.83
N ALA A 333 -8.90 30.94 8.96
CA ALA A 333 -8.93 31.28 7.55
C ALA A 333 -9.02 29.99 6.73
N TYR A 334 -10.01 29.91 5.85
CA TYR A 334 -10.11 28.81 4.90
C TYR A 334 -9.00 28.91 3.85
N ARG A 335 -8.29 27.80 3.64
CA ARG A 335 -7.23 27.65 2.65
C ARG A 335 -7.60 26.50 1.73
N SER A 336 -7.56 26.73 0.43
CA SER A 336 -7.73 25.69 -0.57
C SER A 336 -6.67 25.84 -1.65
N GLU A 337 -6.15 24.71 -2.10
CA GLU A 337 -5.20 24.62 -3.20
C GLU A 337 -5.48 23.36 -4.01
N THR A 338 -5.58 23.51 -5.32
CA THR A 338 -5.69 22.40 -6.26
C THR A 338 -4.44 22.41 -7.15
N ARG A 339 -3.78 21.27 -7.27
CA ARG A 339 -2.60 21.09 -8.12
C ARG A 339 -2.67 19.80 -8.93
N VAL A 340 -2.02 19.79 -10.08
CA VAL A 340 -1.88 18.57 -10.89
C VAL A 340 -0.64 17.81 -10.41
N ILE A 341 -0.82 16.58 -9.96
CA ILE A 341 0.27 15.70 -9.49
C ILE A 341 0.73 14.69 -10.55
N GLY A 342 -0.04 14.53 -11.62
CA GLY A 342 0.33 13.74 -12.79
C GLY A 342 -0.47 14.16 -14.02
N GLU A 343 0.17 14.19 -15.18
CA GLU A 343 -0.48 14.47 -16.46
C GLU A 343 0.18 13.65 -17.56
N HIS A 344 -0.62 13.23 -18.55
CA HIS A 344 -0.09 12.68 -19.78
C HIS A 344 -1.01 12.98 -20.96
N VAL A 345 -0.39 13.08 -22.13
CA VAL A 345 -1.06 13.34 -23.40
C VAL A 345 -0.78 12.17 -24.33
N MET A 346 -1.84 11.62 -24.91
CA MET A 346 -1.80 10.51 -25.87
C MET A 346 -2.44 10.96 -27.18
N GLU A 347 -1.76 10.69 -28.29
CA GLU A 347 -2.25 10.91 -29.65
C GLU A 347 -2.51 9.59 -30.41
N ASP A 348 -2.12 8.46 -29.79
CA ASP A 348 -2.43 7.10 -30.25
C ASP A 348 -2.68 6.16 -29.05
N GLY A 349 -2.70 4.84 -29.31
CA GLY A 349 -2.83 3.81 -28.26
C GLY A 349 -4.25 3.26 -28.08
N TRP A 350 -5.15 3.54 -29.02
CA TRP A 350 -6.52 3.02 -29.02
C TRP A 350 -6.82 2.19 -30.26
N LYS A 351 -7.72 1.21 -30.12
CA LYS A 351 -8.24 0.41 -31.21
C LYS A 351 -9.60 0.96 -31.60
N SER A 352 -9.81 1.20 -32.89
CA SER A 352 -11.05 1.78 -33.40
C SER A 352 -11.68 0.90 -34.47
N ASP A 353 -12.95 0.57 -34.30
CA ASP A 353 -13.75 -0.14 -35.29
C ASP A 353 -14.93 0.73 -35.73
N TYR A 354 -14.89 1.19 -36.98
CA TYR A 354 -15.96 1.98 -37.60
C TYR A 354 -16.76 1.18 -38.63
N SER A 355 -16.58 -0.15 -38.69
CA SER A 355 -17.26 -1.02 -39.65
C SER A 355 -18.68 -1.39 -39.20
N GLY A 356 -18.93 -1.41 -37.89
CA GLY A 356 -20.25 -1.65 -37.30
C GLY A 356 -21.21 -0.44 -37.40
N ASN A 357 -22.48 -0.67 -37.05
CA ASN A 357 -23.54 0.35 -37.12
C ASN A 357 -23.33 1.52 -36.12
N ASP A 358 -22.65 1.28 -35.00
CA ASP A 358 -22.53 2.25 -33.91
C ASP A 358 -21.11 2.84 -33.76
N GLY A 359 -20.09 2.15 -34.28
CA GLY A 359 -18.68 2.53 -34.20
C GLY A 359 -18.11 2.52 -32.77
N THR A 360 -17.01 1.81 -32.55
CA THR A 360 -16.42 1.65 -31.22
C THR A 360 -14.94 2.05 -31.17
N VAL A 361 -14.51 2.55 -30.02
CA VAL A 361 -13.10 2.76 -29.69
C VAL A 361 -12.82 2.18 -28.32
N ASP A 362 -11.85 1.26 -28.24
CA ASP A 362 -11.36 0.68 -26.99
C ASP A 362 -9.93 1.15 -26.73
N MET A 363 -9.65 1.54 -25.49
CA MET A 363 -8.29 1.89 -25.06
C MET A 363 -8.03 1.54 -23.60
N GLU A 364 -6.76 1.32 -23.29
CA GLU A 364 -6.28 1.03 -21.96
C GLU A 364 -4.97 1.79 -21.76
N PHE A 365 -4.84 2.47 -20.62
CA PHE A 365 -3.62 3.18 -20.29
C PHE A 365 -3.37 3.21 -18.78
N ASP A 366 -2.09 3.32 -18.45
CA ASP A 366 -1.65 3.51 -17.07
C ASP A 366 -1.60 5.00 -16.72
N TYR A 367 -1.97 5.30 -15.48
CA TYR A 367 -1.79 6.61 -14.86
C TYR A 367 -1.17 6.44 -13.47
N THR A 368 -0.37 7.43 -13.09
CA THR A 368 0.36 7.41 -11.81
C THR A 368 0.54 8.83 -11.31
N ALA A 369 0.66 9.00 -10.00
CA ALA A 369 1.16 10.25 -9.47
C ALA A 369 2.63 10.38 -9.91
N LEU A 370 3.08 11.60 -10.19
CA LEU A 370 4.46 11.88 -10.63
C LEU A 370 4.75 11.56 -12.11
N ASN A 371 3.78 11.69 -13.01
CA ASN A 371 4.02 11.70 -14.45
C ASN A 371 4.03 13.15 -15.00
N PRO A 372 5.11 13.64 -15.64
CA PRO A 372 6.40 12.98 -15.87
C PRO A 372 7.20 12.79 -14.57
N PRO A 373 8.05 11.73 -14.47
CA PRO A 373 8.87 11.48 -13.30
C PRO A 373 9.69 12.73 -13.02
N ALA A 374 9.46 13.32 -11.86
CA ALA A 374 10.06 14.60 -11.50
C ALA A 374 11.59 14.51 -11.62
N ARG A 375 12.17 15.35 -12.49
CA ARG A 375 13.62 15.47 -12.66
C ARG A 375 14.27 15.70 -11.29
N PRO A 376 15.41 15.05 -10.99
CA PRO A 376 16.15 15.32 -9.75
C PRO A 376 16.73 16.74 -9.81
N MET A 377 15.94 17.75 -9.46
CA MET A 377 16.41 19.11 -9.20
C MET A 377 16.82 19.21 -7.73
N ALA A 378 18.04 19.68 -7.51
CA ALA A 378 18.82 19.56 -6.28
C ALA A 378 18.35 20.43 -5.08
N SER A 379 17.09 20.90 -5.01
CA SER A 379 16.69 21.80 -3.91
C SER A 379 15.25 21.80 -3.39
N SER A 380 14.32 20.94 -3.83
CA SER A 380 12.97 20.90 -3.22
C SER A 380 12.63 19.55 -2.59
N SER A 381 12.91 19.45 -1.30
CA SER A 381 12.46 18.39 -0.38
C SER A 381 11.00 18.62 0.02
N ALA A 382 10.06 18.53 -0.93
CA ALA A 382 8.63 18.49 -0.61
C ALA A 382 8.06 17.15 -1.06
N ALA A 383 7.21 16.54 -0.23
CA ALA A 383 6.45 15.38 -0.67
C ALA A 383 5.66 15.77 -1.94
N LYS A 384 5.92 15.04 -3.03
CA LYS A 384 5.41 15.41 -4.37
C LYS A 384 3.90 15.16 -4.53
N TYR A 385 3.27 14.58 -3.51
CA TYR A 385 1.85 14.29 -3.35
C TYR A 385 1.55 14.20 -1.85
N ALA A 386 0.29 14.36 -1.46
CA ALA A 386 -0.27 13.97 -0.17
C ALA A 386 -1.31 12.88 -0.40
N CYS A 387 -1.48 11.94 0.53
CA CYS A 387 -2.54 10.92 0.40
C CYS A 387 -3.89 11.46 0.87
N ASP A 388 -4.97 10.82 0.43
CA ASP A 388 -6.33 11.13 0.88
C ASP A 388 -6.40 11.06 2.40
N THR A 389 -6.90 12.13 2.99
CA THR A 389 -7.07 12.21 4.43
C THR A 389 -8.19 13.19 4.73
N LYS A 390 -8.95 12.85 5.77
CA LYS A 390 -9.98 13.71 6.32
C LYS A 390 -9.79 13.72 7.82
N THR A 391 -9.64 14.93 8.36
CA THR A 391 -9.39 15.14 9.79
C THR A 391 -10.59 15.84 10.41
N GLN A 392 -10.78 15.63 11.71
CA GLN A 392 -11.78 16.35 12.50
C GLN A 392 -11.52 17.87 12.53
N ASP A 393 -10.30 18.28 12.19
CA ASP A 393 -9.89 19.67 12.11
C ASP A 393 -10.42 20.41 10.87
N GLY A 394 -11.06 19.69 9.94
CA GLY A 394 -11.54 20.22 8.67
C GLY A 394 -10.47 20.27 7.60
N THR A 395 -9.31 19.61 7.81
CA THR A 395 -8.36 19.34 6.72
C THR A 395 -8.83 18.13 5.93
N GLU A 396 -8.94 18.32 4.62
CA GLU A 396 -9.37 17.33 3.65
C GLU A 396 -8.40 17.37 2.45
N VAL A 397 -7.89 16.20 2.08
CA VAL A 397 -7.11 15.98 0.86
C VAL A 397 -7.88 14.97 0.02
N THR A 398 -8.16 15.33 -1.24
CA THR A 398 -8.92 14.49 -2.18
C THR A 398 -8.24 14.47 -3.53
N HIS A 399 -8.40 13.37 -4.27
CA HIS A 399 -7.88 13.24 -5.62
C HIS A 399 -8.99 13.02 -6.64
N THR A 400 -8.78 13.56 -7.84
CA THR A 400 -9.69 13.38 -8.96
C THR A 400 -8.90 13.15 -10.24
N LEU A 401 -9.22 12.06 -10.94
CA LEU A 401 -8.72 11.78 -12.28
C LEU A 401 -9.65 12.44 -13.30
N LEU A 402 -9.12 13.43 -14.01
CA LEU A 402 -9.77 14.13 -15.11
C LEU A 402 -9.35 13.48 -16.44
N LEU A 403 -10.31 13.14 -17.29
CA LEU A 403 -10.06 12.70 -18.65
C LEU A 403 -10.65 13.68 -19.67
N GLU A 404 -9.82 14.10 -20.62
CA GLU A 404 -10.18 15.01 -21.71
C GLU A 404 -9.94 14.31 -23.05
N LEU A 405 -11.01 14.04 -23.78
CA LEU A 405 -10.99 13.39 -25.09
C LEU A 405 -11.31 14.42 -26.18
N VAL A 406 -10.44 14.57 -27.15
CA VAL A 406 -10.69 15.41 -28.33
C VAL A 406 -11.15 14.50 -29.46
N VAL A 407 -12.40 14.69 -29.88
CA VAL A 407 -12.99 13.97 -31.02
C VAL A 407 -13.25 14.94 -32.17
N SER A 408 -12.98 14.51 -33.40
CA SER A 408 -13.26 15.27 -34.62
C SER A 408 -14.30 14.57 -35.46
N LYS A 409 -15.24 15.33 -36.01
CA LYS A 409 -16.23 14.84 -36.94
C LYS A 409 -15.64 14.69 -38.34
N GLU A 410 -15.78 13.51 -38.91
CA GLU A 410 -15.44 13.18 -40.28
C GLU A 410 -16.69 12.68 -41.02
N ARG A 411 -16.70 12.79 -42.34
CA ARG A 411 -17.80 12.31 -43.17
C ARG A 411 -17.29 11.34 -44.22
N ALA A 412 -17.91 10.18 -44.32
CA ALA A 412 -17.58 9.16 -45.32
C ALA A 412 -18.82 8.77 -46.15
N PRO A 413 -18.64 8.28 -47.38
CA PRO A 413 -19.71 7.61 -48.11
C PRO A 413 -20.17 6.33 -47.38
N GLU A 414 -21.44 5.98 -47.52
CA GLU A 414 -22.01 4.75 -46.98
C GLU A 414 -21.23 3.50 -47.44
N GLY A 415 -20.90 2.61 -46.51
CA GLY A 415 -20.13 1.38 -46.76
C GLY A 415 -18.63 1.57 -46.99
N LYS A 416 -18.11 2.81 -47.05
CA LYS A 416 -16.66 3.10 -47.22
C LYS A 416 -16.13 4.06 -46.14
N PRO A 417 -16.08 3.64 -44.86
CA PRO A 417 -15.58 4.48 -43.76
C PRO A 417 -14.10 4.88 -43.90
N GLN A 418 -13.35 4.20 -44.77
CA GLN A 418 -11.95 4.51 -45.07
C GLN A 418 -11.77 5.79 -45.91
N LEU A 419 -12.80 6.20 -46.67
CA LEU A 419 -12.75 7.42 -47.49
C LEU A 419 -13.30 8.64 -46.74
N ALA A 420 -13.06 8.69 -45.42
CA ALA A 420 -13.57 9.75 -44.57
C ALA A 420 -12.83 11.07 -44.81
N THR A 421 -13.57 12.16 -44.94
CA THR A 421 -13.03 13.52 -45.07
C THR A 421 -13.32 14.32 -43.81
N GLN A 422 -12.33 15.07 -43.32
CA GLN A 422 -12.50 15.90 -42.12
C GLN A 422 -13.46 17.06 -42.40
N THR A 423 -14.40 17.29 -41.47
CA THR A 423 -15.40 18.37 -41.59
C THR A 423 -15.00 19.65 -40.85
N GLY A 424 -13.85 19.65 -40.17
CA GLY A 424 -13.39 20.77 -39.32
C GLY A 424 -14.15 20.94 -38.00
N THR A 425 -15.17 20.13 -37.73
CA THR A 425 -15.93 20.17 -36.47
C THR A 425 -15.28 19.29 -35.41
N GLY A 426 -14.84 19.86 -34.29
CA GLY A 426 -14.28 19.14 -33.13
C GLY A 426 -15.14 19.27 -31.88
N ARG A 427 -15.04 18.30 -30.95
CA ARG A 427 -15.64 18.37 -29.61
C ARG A 427 -14.65 17.87 -28.57
N LEU A 428 -14.75 18.46 -27.38
CA LEU A 428 -14.04 18.05 -26.18
C LEU A 428 -15.01 17.30 -25.25
N LEU A 429 -14.72 16.04 -24.98
CA LEU A 429 -15.48 15.21 -24.05
C LEU A 429 -14.69 15.11 -22.74
N ARG A 430 -15.27 15.61 -21.65
CA ARG A 430 -14.60 15.67 -20.34
C ARG A 430 -15.27 14.73 -19.33
N MET A 431 -14.49 13.93 -18.63
CA MET A 431 -14.92 13.05 -17.55
C MET A 431 -14.11 13.30 -16.28
N ARG A 432 -14.72 13.04 -15.12
CA ARG A 432 -14.11 13.19 -13.80
C ARG A 432 -14.39 11.94 -13.00
N PHE A 433 -13.35 11.35 -12.44
CA PHE A 433 -13.42 10.16 -11.62
C PHE A 433 -12.83 10.48 -10.25
N ALA A 434 -13.63 10.32 -9.19
CA ALA A 434 -13.09 10.39 -7.83
C ALA A 434 -12.25 9.15 -7.58
N VAL A 435 -11.02 9.35 -7.09
CA VAL A 435 -10.06 8.29 -6.76
C VAL A 435 -9.44 8.62 -5.40
N ALA A 436 -9.20 7.61 -4.58
CA ALA A 436 -8.57 7.75 -3.28
C ALA A 436 -7.09 7.37 -3.39
N LEU A 437 -6.19 8.34 -3.21
CA LEU A 437 -4.75 8.10 -3.23
C LEU A 437 -4.29 7.62 -1.85
N THR A 438 -3.75 6.41 -1.75
CA THR A 438 -3.36 5.82 -0.47
C THR A 438 -1.97 5.19 -0.54
N GLU A 439 -1.27 5.13 0.59
CA GLU A 439 0.01 4.41 0.67
C GLU A 439 -0.22 2.90 0.58
N PHE A 440 0.81 2.16 0.21
CA PHE A 440 0.73 0.69 0.19
C PHE A 440 0.53 0.13 1.60
N SER A 441 -0.27 -0.93 1.70
CA SER A 441 -0.49 -1.70 2.93
C SER A 441 0.79 -2.35 3.46
N GLY A 442 1.76 -2.58 2.58
CA GLY A 442 2.98 -3.32 2.89
C GLY A 442 2.69 -4.80 3.17
N LEU A 443 3.64 -5.48 3.81
CA LEU A 443 3.49 -6.87 4.26
C LEU A 443 2.82 -6.99 5.64
N GLY A 444 2.49 -5.86 6.27
CA GLY A 444 1.90 -5.81 7.61
C GLY A 444 0.40 -6.05 7.57
N VAL A 445 -0.12 -6.52 8.70
CA VAL A 445 -1.55 -6.53 9.03
C VAL A 445 -1.79 -5.54 10.17
N SER A 446 -3.05 -5.17 10.41
CA SER A 446 -3.38 -4.35 11.56
C SER A 446 -3.00 -5.08 12.86
N TRP A 447 -2.61 -4.33 13.88
CA TRP A 447 -2.04 -4.89 15.11
C TRP A 447 -3.02 -5.80 15.87
N ASP A 448 -4.32 -5.59 15.72
CA ASP A 448 -5.38 -6.42 16.28
C ASP A 448 -5.54 -7.76 15.54
N ASN A 449 -5.21 -7.80 14.24
CA ASN A 449 -5.22 -9.01 13.42
C ASN A 449 -3.89 -9.79 13.48
N GLU A 450 -2.87 -9.27 14.17
CA GLU A 450 -1.61 -9.97 14.42
C GLU A 450 -1.74 -10.99 15.58
N ALA A 451 -2.83 -10.92 16.36
CA ALA A 451 -3.06 -11.84 17.45
C ALA A 451 -3.19 -13.30 16.95
N PRO A 452 -2.56 -14.28 17.61
CA PRO A 452 -2.75 -15.68 17.27
C PRO A 452 -4.23 -16.06 17.39
N PRO A 453 -4.72 -17.00 16.56
CA PRO A 453 -6.11 -17.43 16.62
C PRO A 453 -6.46 -17.90 18.03
N VAL A 454 -7.63 -17.51 18.54
CA VAL A 454 -8.08 -18.01 19.84
C VAL A 454 -8.54 -19.46 19.68
N TYR A 455 -8.50 -20.24 20.77
CA TYR A 455 -8.85 -21.67 20.74
C TYR A 455 -10.27 -21.96 20.18
N GLN A 456 -11.15 -20.95 20.17
CA GLN A 456 -12.49 -21.03 19.60
C GLN A 456 -12.51 -20.95 18.06
N ASP A 457 -11.47 -20.38 17.44
CA ASP A 457 -11.30 -20.28 15.98
C ASP A 457 -10.62 -21.53 15.39
N VAL A 458 -10.02 -22.36 16.25
CA VAL A 458 -9.49 -23.66 15.85
C VAL A 458 -10.66 -24.64 15.78
N PRO A 459 -10.92 -25.28 14.63
CA PRO A 459 -11.95 -26.31 14.56
C PRO A 459 -11.68 -27.40 15.61
N PRO A 460 -12.72 -28.08 16.12
CA PRO A 460 -12.54 -29.14 17.10
C PRO A 460 -11.48 -30.11 16.59
N SER A 461 -10.61 -30.55 17.50
CA SER A 461 -9.53 -31.50 17.19
C SER A 461 -10.08 -32.66 16.34
N PRO A 462 -9.28 -33.20 15.39
CA PRO A 462 -9.69 -34.32 14.56
C PRO A 462 -10.29 -35.43 15.42
N PRO A 463 -11.25 -36.22 14.89
CA PRO A 463 -11.91 -37.28 15.63
C PRO A 463 -10.89 -38.08 16.42
N GLY A 464 -11.09 -38.22 17.73
CA GLY A 464 -10.24 -39.09 18.53
C GLY A 464 -10.20 -40.47 17.90
N TYR A 465 -9.05 -41.14 17.98
CA TYR A 465 -8.96 -42.55 17.58
C TYR A 465 -10.15 -43.31 18.19
N PRO A 466 -10.85 -44.13 17.41
CA PRO A 466 -11.99 -44.89 17.93
C PRO A 466 -11.50 -45.75 19.11
N CYS A 467 -11.77 -45.29 20.32
CA CYS A 467 -11.81 -46.15 21.48
C CYS A 467 -13.15 -46.84 21.42
N ASP A 468 -13.26 -47.87 20.56
CA ASP A 468 -14.43 -48.72 20.54
C ASP A 468 -14.61 -49.28 21.95
N ALA A 469 -15.62 -48.78 22.67
CA ALA A 469 -15.95 -49.17 24.04
C ALA A 469 -16.43 -50.64 24.17
N GLY A 470 -16.26 -51.44 23.11
CA GLY A 470 -16.48 -52.88 23.06
C GLY A 470 -15.33 -53.69 22.47
N GLN A 471 -14.24 -53.06 22.00
CA GLN A 471 -12.99 -53.72 21.60
C GLN A 471 -11.80 -52.98 22.22
N ARG A 472 -11.76 -52.98 23.55
CA ARG A 472 -10.52 -52.67 24.25
C ARG A 472 -9.64 -53.91 24.13
N GLU A 473 -8.79 -53.98 23.10
CA GLU A 473 -7.59 -54.79 23.24
C GLU A 473 -6.94 -54.36 24.56
N PRO A 474 -6.59 -55.30 25.46
CA PRO A 474 -5.91 -54.93 26.68
C PRO A 474 -4.67 -54.11 26.32
N PRO A 475 -4.29 -53.12 27.16
CA PRO A 475 -3.01 -52.44 26.97
C PRO A 475 -1.95 -53.51 26.74
N ILE A 476 -1.16 -53.37 25.67
CA ILE A 476 -0.08 -54.33 25.35
C ILE A 476 0.72 -54.54 26.63
N ASP A 477 0.69 -55.77 27.15
CA ASP A 477 1.47 -56.10 28.32
C ASP A 477 2.93 -56.20 27.89
N TYR A 478 3.71 -55.18 28.26
CA TYR A 478 5.13 -55.10 27.94
C TYR A 478 5.96 -56.22 28.58
N SER A 479 5.38 -57.01 29.49
CA SER A 479 6.03 -58.18 30.09
C SER A 479 6.02 -59.44 29.21
N GLU A 480 5.17 -59.49 28.17
CA GLU A 480 5.07 -60.61 27.22
C GLU A 480 5.74 -60.33 25.86
N LEU A 481 6.34 -59.15 25.68
CA LEU A 481 7.11 -58.83 24.48
C LEU A 481 8.49 -59.51 24.58
N ASP A 482 8.74 -60.48 23.71
CA ASP A 482 10.07 -61.06 23.53
C ASP A 482 11.10 -59.94 23.30
N ALA A 483 12.20 -59.97 24.06
CA ALA A 483 13.29 -59.03 23.86
C ALA A 483 13.84 -59.21 22.44
N LEU A 484 13.55 -58.24 21.56
CA LEU A 484 14.18 -58.15 20.25
C LEU A 484 15.67 -57.88 20.46
N GLU A 485 16.45 -58.94 20.63
CA GLU A 485 17.90 -58.86 20.53
C GLU A 485 18.21 -58.41 19.10
N ALA A 486 18.70 -57.18 18.98
CA ALA A 486 19.22 -56.66 17.72
C ALA A 486 20.41 -57.56 17.31
N GLN A 487 20.15 -58.54 16.45
CA GLN A 487 21.20 -59.26 15.76
C GLN A 487 22.03 -58.23 15.01
N ARG A 488 23.19 -57.91 15.57
CA ARG A 488 24.19 -57.05 14.95
C ARG A 488 24.67 -57.82 13.72
N ALA A 489 24.07 -57.56 12.56
CA ALA A 489 24.50 -58.12 11.30
C ALA A 489 25.98 -57.77 11.13
N THR A 490 26.84 -58.78 11.28
CA THR A 490 28.26 -58.67 11.00
C THR A 490 28.39 -58.32 9.53
N PRO A 491 29.05 -57.21 9.16
CA PRO A 491 29.19 -56.84 7.76
C PRO A 491 29.98 -57.92 7.02
N PRO A 492 29.53 -58.40 5.85
CA PRO A 492 30.28 -59.40 5.09
C PRO A 492 31.63 -58.83 4.65
N ALA A 493 32.67 -59.63 4.84
CA ALA A 493 34.05 -59.30 4.55
C ALA A 493 34.25 -58.97 3.06
N ARG A 494 35.05 -57.93 2.79
CA ARG A 494 35.51 -57.57 1.44
C ARG A 494 36.33 -58.74 0.86
N LEU A 495 35.86 -59.34 -0.22
CA LEU A 495 36.67 -60.22 -1.04
C LEU A 495 37.47 -59.37 -2.04
N SER A 496 38.76 -59.64 -2.09
CA SER A 496 39.78 -58.98 -2.90
C SER A 496 39.70 -59.34 -4.38
N ASP A 497 40.17 -58.42 -5.23
CA ASP A 497 40.41 -58.58 -6.67
C ASP A 497 41.28 -59.80 -6.99
N ALA A 498 40.66 -60.94 -7.33
CA ALA A 498 41.36 -62.07 -7.95
C ALA A 498 40.44 -63.15 -8.57
N GLU A 499 39.25 -62.84 -9.11
CA GLU A 499 38.50 -63.79 -9.95
C GLU A 499 37.88 -63.10 -11.18
N LEU A 500 38.75 -62.43 -11.95
CA LEU A 500 38.61 -62.25 -13.39
C LEU A 500 39.39 -63.39 -14.04
N SER A 501 38.74 -64.52 -14.36
CA SER A 501 39.13 -65.51 -15.39
C SER A 501 38.12 -66.66 -15.40
N GLU A 502 37.09 -66.56 -16.22
CA GLU A 502 36.68 -67.56 -17.23
C GLU A 502 35.52 -67.03 -18.09
#